data_AF-A0A2N7DMV5-F1
#
_entry.id   AF-A0A2N7DMV5-F1
#
_cell.length_a   1.000
_cell.length_b   1.000
_cell.length_c   1.000
_cell.angle_alpha   90.00
_cell.angle_beta   90.00
_cell.angle_gamma   90.00
#
_symmetry.space_group_name_H-M   'P 1'
#
loop_
_entity.id
_entity.type
_entity.pdbx_description
1 polymer ?
#
loop_
_entity_poly.entity_id
_entity_poly.type
_entity_poly.pdbx_seq_one_letter_code
_entity_poly.pdbx_strand_id
1 'polypeptide(L)'
;MENELIPAIMAIYQEGFLKDEEVVSWADKKIMAEAEPFDFYYMLSLKGPKYCLAKPSHEFPLPKSLTYSERFALRASALDMTSKAECENFRRWVASASLGEDLEKPEVIFGYYIDEDFFCTDNHVKGLAYFNKELPQLITQTKHLAEALWAQIA
;
A
#
# COMPACT_ATOMS: atom_id res chain seq x y z
N MET A 1 -18.00 0.17 13.88
CA MET A 1 -17.11 -0.57 12.96
C MET A 1 -17.20 -0.09 11.52
N GLU A 2 -18.33 0.47 11.05
CA GLU A 2 -18.46 1.00 9.66
C GLU A 2 -17.57 2.21 9.34
N ASN A 3 -17.20 3.01 10.36
CA ASN A 3 -16.37 4.20 10.20
C ASN A 3 -14.88 3.90 9.90
N GLU A 4 -14.45 2.63 9.94
CA GLU A 4 -13.06 2.23 9.68
C GLU A 4 -12.78 1.92 8.20
N LEU A 5 -13.83 1.73 7.39
CA LEU A 5 -13.66 1.35 5.98
C LEU A 5 -13.12 2.51 5.13
N ILE A 6 -13.55 3.74 5.42
CA ILE A 6 -13.12 4.94 4.72
C ILE A 6 -11.61 5.19 4.95
N PRO A 7 -11.09 5.22 6.19
CA PRO A 7 -9.66 5.29 6.41
C PRO A 7 -8.85 4.22 5.66
N ALA A 8 -9.36 2.99 5.57
CA ALA A 8 -8.69 1.89 4.89
C ALA A 8 -8.64 2.06 3.36
N ILE A 9 -9.78 2.34 2.69
CA ILE A 9 -9.78 2.54 1.23
C ILE A 9 -8.95 3.76 0.83
N MET A 10 -8.99 4.81 1.64
CA MET A 10 -8.22 6.03 1.38
C MET A 10 -6.72 5.82 1.57
N ALA A 11 -6.30 4.93 2.47
CA ALA A 11 -4.91 4.52 2.60
C ALA A 11 -4.43 3.77 1.35
N ILE A 12 -5.21 2.80 0.86
CA ILE A 12 -4.88 2.03 -0.36
C ILE A 12 -4.83 2.96 -1.59
N TYR A 13 -5.75 3.93 -1.67
CA TYR A 13 -5.76 4.97 -2.68
C TYR A 13 -4.51 5.88 -2.62
N GLN A 14 -4.11 6.33 -1.43
CA GLN A 14 -2.88 7.14 -1.25
C GLN A 14 -1.61 6.38 -1.64
N GLU A 15 -1.59 5.07 -1.43
CA GLU A 15 -0.49 4.22 -1.86
C GLU A 15 -0.46 3.99 -3.39
N GLY A 16 -1.48 4.46 -4.12
CA GLY A 16 -1.53 4.45 -5.59
C GLY A 16 -2.14 3.18 -6.19
N PHE A 17 -2.81 2.34 -5.39
CA PHE A 17 -3.38 1.07 -5.84
C PHE A 17 -4.82 1.16 -6.32
N LEU A 18 -5.46 2.31 -6.12
CA LEU A 18 -6.81 2.58 -6.60
C LEU A 18 -6.81 3.87 -7.41
N LYS A 19 -7.59 3.88 -8.47
CA LYS A 19 -7.94 5.09 -9.23
C LYS A 19 -9.14 5.78 -8.59
N ASP A 20 -9.34 7.04 -8.94
CA ASP A 20 -10.48 7.82 -8.46
C ASP A 20 -11.81 7.11 -8.74
N GLU A 21 -11.94 6.54 -9.95
CA GLU A 21 -13.17 5.86 -10.37
C GLU A 21 -13.44 4.59 -9.54
N GLU A 22 -12.41 3.90 -9.07
CA GLU A 22 -12.54 2.70 -8.25
C GLU A 22 -13.03 3.04 -6.84
N VAL A 23 -12.52 4.12 -6.26
CA VAL A 23 -13.00 4.62 -4.95
C VAL A 23 -14.42 5.16 -5.05
N VAL A 24 -14.75 5.88 -6.13
CA VAL A 24 -16.13 6.37 -6.39
C VAL A 24 -17.09 5.19 -6.54
N SER A 25 -16.73 4.20 -7.38
CA SER A 25 -17.55 3.00 -7.58
C SER A 25 -17.76 2.22 -6.29
N TRP A 26 -16.74 2.14 -5.44
CA TRP A 26 -16.87 1.54 -4.11
C TRP A 26 -17.84 2.32 -3.22
N ALA A 27 -17.74 3.65 -3.18
CA ALA A 27 -18.63 4.48 -2.38
C ALA A 27 -20.10 4.37 -2.85
N ASP A 28 -20.34 4.34 -4.16
CA ASP A 28 -21.66 4.13 -4.75
C ASP A 28 -22.27 2.80 -4.31
N LYS A 29 -21.49 1.72 -4.27
CA LYS A 29 -21.96 0.42 -3.78
C LYS A 29 -22.37 0.47 -2.31
N LYS A 30 -21.62 1.17 -1.47
CA LYS A 30 -21.98 1.34 -0.04
C LYS A 30 -23.27 2.16 0.11
N ILE A 31 -23.42 3.25 -0.64
CA ILE A 31 -24.66 4.05 -0.67
C ILE A 31 -25.88 3.19 -1.03
N MET A 32 -25.75 2.31 -2.02
CA MET A 32 -26.86 1.47 -2.48
C MET A 32 -27.17 0.29 -1.54
N ALA A 33 -26.21 -0.13 -0.71
CA ALA A 33 -26.34 -1.30 0.16
C ALA A 33 -26.88 -0.97 1.56
N GLU A 34 -26.67 0.26 2.03
CA GLU A 34 -27.01 0.69 3.38
C GLU A 34 -28.34 1.46 3.42
N ALA A 35 -29.17 1.22 4.45
CA ALA A 35 -30.44 1.94 4.61
C ALA A 35 -30.22 3.41 5.00
N GLU A 36 -29.17 3.68 5.78
CA GLU A 36 -28.72 5.02 6.16
C GLU A 36 -27.21 5.15 5.90
N PRO A 37 -26.81 5.38 4.63
CA PRO A 37 -25.39 5.45 4.29
C PRO A 37 -24.70 6.63 4.95
N PHE A 38 -23.45 6.43 5.35
CA PHE A 38 -22.65 7.48 5.97
C PHE A 38 -22.36 8.63 4.99
N ASP A 39 -22.42 9.88 5.48
CA ASP A 39 -22.28 11.11 4.67
C ASP A 39 -20.99 11.15 3.83
N PHE A 40 -19.91 10.57 4.35
CA PHE A 40 -18.63 10.55 3.64
C PHE A 40 -18.64 9.62 2.41
N TYR A 41 -19.54 8.63 2.32
CA TYR A 41 -19.73 7.88 1.08
C TYR A 41 -20.28 8.79 -0.02
N TYR A 42 -21.27 9.64 0.30
CA TYR A 42 -21.77 10.64 -0.65
C TYR A 42 -20.69 11.65 -1.04
N MET A 43 -19.85 12.06 -0.10
CA MET A 43 -18.74 12.96 -0.40
C MET A 43 -17.74 12.31 -1.38
N LEU A 44 -17.36 11.05 -1.14
CA LEU A 44 -16.48 10.30 -2.05
C LEU A 44 -17.09 10.12 -3.43
N SER A 45 -18.36 9.71 -3.51
CA SER A 45 -19.09 9.53 -4.76
C SER A 45 -19.18 10.82 -5.58
N LEU A 46 -19.59 11.93 -4.94
CA LEU A 46 -19.89 13.18 -5.64
C LEU A 46 -18.67 14.06 -5.92
N LYS A 47 -17.63 13.98 -5.07
CA LYS A 47 -16.46 14.87 -5.14
C LYS A 47 -15.16 14.15 -5.47
N GLY A 48 -15.11 12.83 -5.28
CA GLY A 48 -13.93 12.01 -5.53
C GLY A 48 -12.91 12.01 -4.39
N PRO A 49 -12.01 11.01 -4.36
CA PRO A 49 -11.05 10.83 -3.26
C PRO A 49 -10.00 11.93 -3.18
N LYS A 50 -9.53 12.48 -4.31
CA LYS A 50 -8.57 13.62 -4.32
C LYS A 50 -9.11 14.82 -3.55
N TYR A 51 -10.37 15.16 -3.79
CA TYR A 51 -11.03 16.26 -3.10
C TYR A 51 -11.11 15.99 -1.59
N CYS A 52 -11.51 14.77 -1.22
CA CYS A 52 -11.68 14.37 0.18
C CYS A 52 -10.35 14.36 0.95
N LEU A 53 -9.25 13.91 0.33
CA LEU A 53 -7.92 13.95 0.96
C LEU A 53 -7.40 15.36 1.25
N ALA A 54 -7.85 16.36 0.47
CA ALA A 54 -7.43 17.74 0.68
C ALA A 54 -8.19 18.41 1.85
N LYS A 55 -9.16 17.73 2.44
CA LYS A 55 -9.96 18.24 3.55
C LYS A 55 -9.26 18.07 4.90
N PRO A 56 -9.49 19.00 5.84
CA PRO A 56 -9.01 18.83 7.21
C PRO A 56 -9.75 17.66 7.90
N SER A 57 -9.12 17.09 8.93
CA SER A 57 -9.59 15.86 9.61
C SER A 57 -10.98 15.97 10.26
N HIS A 58 -11.47 17.18 10.50
CA HIS A 58 -12.83 17.42 11.03
C HIS A 58 -13.91 17.47 9.93
N GLU A 59 -13.52 17.63 8.66
CA GLU A 59 -14.42 17.60 7.50
C GLU A 59 -14.41 16.23 6.79
N PHE A 60 -13.30 15.49 6.86
CA PHE A 60 -13.19 14.16 6.29
C PHE A 60 -12.19 13.31 7.09
N PRO A 61 -12.43 11.99 7.29
CA PRO A 61 -11.54 11.14 8.07
C PRO A 61 -10.15 11.05 7.45
N LEU A 62 -9.13 11.06 8.31
CA LEU A 62 -7.77 10.81 7.85
C LEU A 62 -7.63 9.35 7.37
N PRO A 63 -6.87 9.12 6.30
CA PRO A 63 -6.47 7.78 5.90
C PRO A 63 -5.78 7.05 7.04
N LYS A 64 -5.98 5.73 7.10
CA LYS A 64 -5.26 4.88 8.05
C LYS A 64 -3.75 4.96 7.74
N SER A 65 -2.93 5.19 8.76
CA SER A 65 -1.48 5.05 8.62
C SER A 65 -1.13 3.58 8.46
N LEU A 66 -0.55 3.20 7.32
CA LEU A 66 -0.09 1.84 7.07
C LEU A 66 1.34 1.68 7.58
N THR A 67 1.59 0.59 8.28
CA THR A 67 2.95 0.17 8.67
C THR A 67 3.79 -0.15 7.44
N TYR A 68 5.11 -0.14 7.57
CA TYR A 68 6.01 -0.58 6.50
C TYR A 68 5.64 -1.98 5.98
N SER A 69 5.37 -2.93 6.87
CA SER A 69 4.98 -4.30 6.52
C SER A 69 3.70 -4.36 5.68
N GLU A 70 2.69 -3.58 6.02
CA GLU A 70 1.45 -3.46 5.24
C GLU A 70 1.70 -2.86 3.85
N ARG A 71 2.50 -1.78 3.77
CA ARG A 71 2.87 -1.11 2.52
C ARG A 71 3.75 -1.98 1.62
N PHE A 72 4.64 -2.76 2.22
CA PHE A 72 5.47 -3.76 1.56
C PHE A 72 4.59 -4.85 0.98
N ALA A 73 3.71 -5.45 1.80
CA ALA A 73 2.82 -6.52 1.38
C ALA A 73 1.94 -6.10 0.20
N LEU A 74 1.32 -4.91 0.25
CA LEU A 74 0.52 -4.38 -0.84
C LEU A 74 1.30 -4.32 -2.15
N ARG A 75 2.47 -3.67 -2.14
CA ARG A 75 3.34 -3.55 -3.31
C ARG A 75 3.85 -4.89 -3.81
N ALA A 76 4.33 -5.73 -2.91
CA ALA A 76 4.89 -7.04 -3.25
C ALA A 76 3.82 -7.96 -3.85
N SER A 77 2.57 -7.87 -3.38
CA SER A 77 1.44 -8.65 -3.92
C SER A 77 0.99 -8.21 -5.32
N ALA A 78 1.21 -6.95 -5.67
CA ALA A 78 0.84 -6.37 -6.96
C ALA A 78 2.00 -6.33 -7.97
N LEU A 79 3.20 -6.73 -7.55
CA LEU A 79 4.42 -6.63 -8.35
C LEU A 79 4.45 -7.66 -9.47
N ASP A 80 4.63 -7.21 -10.71
CA ASP A 80 5.01 -8.11 -11.81
C ASP A 80 6.52 -8.41 -11.77
N MET A 81 6.86 -9.59 -11.23
CA MET A 81 8.24 -10.09 -11.15
C MET A 81 8.91 -10.28 -12.52
N THR A 82 8.15 -10.28 -13.62
CA THR A 82 8.69 -10.37 -14.98
C THR A 82 9.05 -8.99 -15.57
N SER A 83 8.47 -7.92 -15.01
CA SER A 83 8.73 -6.55 -15.42
C SER A 83 9.97 -5.99 -14.74
N LYS A 84 11.06 -5.87 -15.49
CA LYS A 84 12.32 -5.29 -14.99
C LYS A 84 12.12 -3.89 -14.41
N ALA A 85 11.27 -3.07 -15.03
CA ALA A 85 11.01 -1.71 -14.59
C ALA A 85 10.27 -1.67 -13.25
N GLU A 86 9.26 -2.53 -13.06
CA GLU A 86 8.53 -2.61 -11.79
C GLU A 86 9.41 -3.17 -10.67
N CYS A 87 10.17 -4.25 -10.94
CA CYS A 87 11.12 -4.80 -9.97
C CYS A 87 12.13 -3.75 -9.52
N GLU A 88 12.68 -2.94 -10.44
CA GLU A 88 13.62 -1.88 -10.11
C GLU A 88 12.97 -0.75 -9.29
N ASN A 89 11.76 -0.32 -9.65
CA ASN A 89 11.02 0.69 -8.89
C ASN A 89 10.70 0.19 -7.47
N PHE A 90 10.28 -1.07 -7.35
CA PHE A 90 10.00 -1.69 -6.06
C PHE A 90 11.28 -1.80 -5.22
N ARG A 91 12.39 -2.26 -5.80
CA ARG A 91 13.71 -2.31 -5.15
C ARG A 91 14.12 -0.96 -4.54
N ARG A 92 14.02 0.13 -5.31
CA ARG A 92 14.33 1.49 -4.84
C ARG A 92 13.40 1.93 -3.71
N TRP A 93 12.10 1.63 -3.85
CA TRP A 93 11.15 1.91 -2.80
C TRP A 93 11.49 1.14 -1.52
N VAL A 94 11.76 -0.16 -1.58
CA VAL A 94 12.11 -0.99 -0.42
C VAL A 94 13.36 -0.43 0.28
N ALA A 95 14.44 -0.14 -0.47
CA ALA A 95 15.68 0.42 0.09
C ALA A 95 15.44 1.70 0.89
N SER A 96 14.72 2.65 0.30
CA SER A 96 14.45 3.93 0.96
C SER A 96 13.44 3.83 2.09
N ALA A 97 12.40 3.01 1.94
CA ALA A 97 11.28 2.93 2.89
C ALA A 97 11.58 2.06 4.12
N SER A 98 12.59 1.19 4.07
CA SER A 98 13.00 0.38 5.23
C SER A 98 13.80 1.15 6.28
N LEU A 99 14.34 2.33 5.93
CA LEU A 99 15.23 3.07 6.82
C LEU A 99 14.48 3.58 8.06
N GLY A 100 14.97 3.18 9.25
CA GLY A 100 14.37 3.56 10.52
C GLY A 100 13.19 2.69 10.95
N GLU A 101 12.88 1.63 10.20
CA GLU A 101 11.88 0.63 10.56
C GLU A 101 12.46 -0.46 11.47
N ASP A 102 11.59 -1.33 11.98
CA ASP A 102 11.93 -2.40 12.92
C ASP A 102 12.76 -3.53 12.27
N LEU A 103 14.03 -3.63 12.69
CA LEU A 103 14.99 -4.62 12.20
C LEU A 103 14.67 -6.07 12.62
N GLU A 104 13.70 -6.32 13.50
CA GLU A 104 13.26 -7.69 13.80
C GLU A 104 12.43 -8.29 12.66
N LYS A 105 11.96 -7.45 11.73
CA LYS A 105 11.10 -7.86 10.62
C LYS A 105 11.90 -8.29 9.38
N PRO A 106 11.65 -9.48 8.81
CA PRO A 106 12.38 -9.98 7.65
C PRO A 106 12.34 -9.04 6.44
N GLU A 107 11.19 -8.43 6.17
CA GLU A 107 11.01 -7.48 5.06
C GLU A 107 11.80 -6.17 5.26
N VAL A 108 12.05 -5.77 6.50
CA VAL A 108 12.86 -4.58 6.80
C VAL A 108 14.33 -4.89 6.59
N ILE A 109 14.83 -6.00 7.14
CA ILE A 109 16.21 -6.47 6.91
C ILE A 109 16.47 -6.62 5.40
N PHE A 110 15.50 -7.17 4.67
CA PHE A 110 15.57 -7.26 3.22
C PHE A 110 15.80 -5.89 2.58
N GLY A 111 15.07 -4.86 2.99
CA GLY A 111 15.28 -3.50 2.51
C GLY A 111 16.65 -2.92 2.80
N TYR A 112 17.20 -3.15 4.00
CA TYR A 112 18.56 -2.73 4.34
C TYR A 112 19.62 -3.37 3.43
N TYR A 113 19.51 -4.67 3.14
CA TYR A 113 20.42 -5.32 2.19
C TYR A 113 20.30 -4.78 0.76
N ILE A 114 19.09 -4.38 0.35
CA ILE A 114 18.88 -3.74 -0.94
C ILE A 114 19.44 -2.31 -0.94
N ASP A 115 19.32 -1.57 0.17
CA ASP A 115 19.88 -0.23 0.34
C ASP A 115 21.42 -0.22 0.22
N GLU A 116 22.09 -1.15 0.89
CA GLU A 116 23.56 -1.33 0.78
C GLU A 116 24.00 -1.53 -0.68
N ASP A 117 23.23 -2.29 -1.47
CA ASP A 117 23.49 -2.52 -2.89
C ASP A 117 23.29 -1.28 -3.76
N PHE A 118 22.37 -0.38 -3.41
CA PHE A 118 22.13 0.85 -4.17
C PHE A 118 23.09 1.98 -3.82
N PHE A 119 23.36 2.18 -2.54
CA PHE A 119 24.00 3.42 -2.06
C PHE A 119 25.39 3.21 -1.48
N CYS A 120 25.76 1.97 -1.12
CA CYS A 120 27.04 1.69 -0.49
C CYS A 120 28.03 0.91 -1.37
N THR A 121 27.55 0.25 -2.44
CA THR A 121 28.43 -0.52 -3.33
C THR A 121 28.16 -0.20 -4.81
N ASP A 122 29.23 -0.09 -5.60
CA ASP A 122 29.12 0.02 -7.08
C ASP A 122 28.70 -1.31 -7.75
N ASN A 123 28.28 -2.32 -6.97
CA ASN A 123 28.09 -3.70 -7.43
C ASN A 123 26.64 -4.17 -7.30
N HIS A 124 25.76 -3.56 -8.09
CA HIS A 124 24.32 -3.82 -8.17
C HIS A 124 23.90 -5.26 -8.53
N VAL A 125 24.87 -6.13 -8.88
CA VAL A 125 24.61 -7.53 -9.27
C VAL A 125 24.23 -8.38 -8.06
N LYS A 126 24.82 -8.09 -6.88
CA LYS A 126 24.58 -8.87 -5.67
C LYS A 126 23.21 -8.60 -5.08
N GLY A 127 22.77 -7.34 -5.01
CA GLY A 127 21.44 -7.00 -4.53
C GLY A 127 20.34 -7.46 -5.45
N LEU A 128 20.56 -7.50 -6.78
CA LEU A 128 19.59 -8.11 -7.69
C LEU A 128 19.48 -9.63 -7.48
N ALA A 129 20.60 -10.32 -7.27
CA ALA A 129 20.58 -11.75 -6.95
C ALA A 129 19.87 -12.03 -5.61
N TYR A 130 20.14 -11.22 -4.58
CA TYR A 130 19.47 -11.29 -3.28
C TYR A 130 17.97 -11.00 -3.38
N PHE A 131 17.60 -9.96 -4.12
CA PHE A 131 16.21 -9.60 -4.42
C PHE A 131 15.43 -10.78 -5.01
N ASN A 132 15.95 -11.38 -6.08
CA ASN A 132 15.30 -12.50 -6.77
C ASN A 132 15.22 -13.75 -5.90
N LYS A 133 16.15 -13.93 -4.95
CA LYS A 133 16.20 -15.08 -4.06
C LYS A 133 15.21 -14.97 -2.90
N GLU A 134 15.17 -13.83 -2.22
CA GLU A 134 14.43 -13.68 -0.96
C GLU A 134 12.99 -13.17 -1.17
N LEU A 135 12.75 -12.32 -2.17
CA LEU A 135 11.44 -11.70 -2.35
C LEU A 135 10.28 -12.69 -2.51
N PRO A 136 10.39 -13.80 -3.25
CA PRO A 136 9.28 -14.76 -3.38
C PRO A 136 8.81 -15.33 -2.02
N GLN A 137 9.75 -15.57 -1.10
CA GLN A 137 9.44 -16.04 0.25
C GLN A 137 8.77 -14.92 1.06
N LEU A 138 9.28 -13.70 0.98
CA LEU A 138 8.71 -12.54 1.68
C LEU A 138 7.31 -12.20 1.19
N ILE A 139 7.03 -12.30 -0.11
CA ILE A 139 5.67 -12.17 -0.67
C ILE A 139 4.74 -13.17 0.02
N THR A 140 5.16 -14.44 0.13
CA THR A 140 4.35 -15.49 0.74
C THR A 140 4.09 -15.21 2.23
N GLN A 141 5.12 -14.79 2.97
CA GLN A 141 5.03 -14.48 4.40
C GLN A 141 4.13 -13.28 4.69
N THR A 142 4.19 -12.24 3.86
CA THR A 142 3.47 -10.97 4.05
C THR A 142 2.11 -10.93 3.38
N LYS A 143 1.77 -11.92 2.54
CA LYS A 143 0.52 -11.99 1.76
C LYS A 143 -0.74 -11.69 2.58
N HIS A 144 -0.83 -12.27 3.78
CA HIS A 144 -1.98 -12.11 4.67
C HIS A 144 -2.25 -10.64 5.06
N LEU A 145 -1.21 -9.79 5.11
CA LEU A 145 -1.35 -8.36 5.40
C LEU A 145 -2.04 -7.63 4.25
N ALA A 146 -1.62 -7.92 3.01
CA ALA A 146 -2.28 -7.37 1.82
C ALA A 146 -3.73 -7.85 1.71
N GLU A 147 -3.97 -9.15 1.93
CA GLU A 147 -5.31 -9.73 1.93
C GLU A 147 -6.21 -9.08 2.98
N ALA A 148 -5.70 -8.84 4.19
CA ALA A 148 -6.44 -8.17 5.25
C ALA A 148 -6.81 -6.71 4.90
N LEU A 149 -5.97 -6.00 4.15
CA LEU A 149 -6.27 -4.64 3.68
C LEU A 149 -7.32 -4.66 2.58
N TRP A 150 -7.17 -5.55 1.59
CA TRP A 150 -8.14 -5.69 0.50
C TRP A 150 -9.50 -6.18 1.00
N ALA A 151 -9.53 -7.08 2.00
CA ALA A 151 -10.76 -7.60 2.59
C ALA A 151 -11.59 -6.52 3.30
N GLN A 152 -10.96 -5.44 3.79
CA GLN A 152 -11.69 -4.34 4.42
C GLN A 152 -12.54 -3.56 3.40
N ILE A 153 -12.13 -3.54 2.14
CA ILE A 153 -12.77 -2.73 1.10
C ILE A 153 -13.54 -3.57 0.06
N ALA A 154 -13.55 -4.89 0.24
CA ALA A 154 -14.29 -5.83 -0.60
C ALA A 154 -15.82 -5.72 -0.42
#